data_AF-I6ZM08-F1
#
_entry.id   AF-I6ZM08-F1
#
_cell.length_a   1.000
_cell.length_b   1.000
_cell.length_c   1.000
_cell.angle_alpha   90.00
_cell.angle_beta   90.00
_cell.angle_gamma   90.00
#
_symmetry.space_group_name_H-M   'P 1'
#
loop_
_entity.id
_entity.type
_entity.pdbx_description
1 polymer ?
#
loop_
_entity_poly.entity_id
_entity_poly.type
_entity_poly.pdbx_seq_one_letter_code
_entity_poly.pdbx_strand_id
1 'polypeptide(L)' 'DRIVSRGHYSERDAANLTRQVVNVVHICHFMGVMHRDLKPENFLLASKDEKSTLKATDFGLSVFIEEGKVYRDVVGSA' A
#
# COMPACT_ATOMS: atom_id res chain seq x y z
N ASP A 1 10.82 12.09 0.81
CA ASP A 1 10.73 10.77 0.14
C ASP A 1 12.07 10.13 -0.14
N ARG A 2 12.31 8.92 0.42
CA ARG A 2 13.57 8.17 0.19
C ARG A 2 13.80 7.80 -1.28
N ILE A 3 12.72 7.69 -2.05
CA ILE A 3 12.76 7.45 -3.49
C ILE A 3 13.34 8.68 -4.20
N VAL A 4 12.85 9.88 -3.87
CA VAL A 4 13.33 11.15 -4.44
C VAL A 4 14.77 11.45 -4.03
N SER A 5 15.17 11.11 -2.79
CA SER A 5 16.53 11.38 -2.31
C SER A 5 17.61 10.46 -2.89
N ARG A 6 17.24 9.39 -3.60
CA ARG A 6 18.19 8.35 -4.05
C ARG A 6 18.85 8.60 -5.41
N GLY A 7 18.56 9.68 -6.13
CA GLY A 7 19.25 10.10 -7.37
C GLY A 7 19.06 9.16 -8.57
N HIS A 8 19.42 7.88 -8.42
CA HIS A 8 19.08 6.78 -9.31
C HIS A 8 18.24 5.75 -8.55
N TYR A 9 17.09 5.38 -9.13
CA TYR A 9 16.21 4.35 -8.60
C TYR A 9 16.02 3.30 -9.69
N SER A 10 16.56 2.10 -9.48
CA SER A 10 16.55 1.05 -10.50
C SER A 10 15.20 0.32 -10.55
N GLU A 11 14.90 -0.36 -11.66
CA GLU A 11 13.74 -1.26 -11.74
C GLU A 11 13.79 -2.36 -10.67
N ARG A 12 14.98 -2.81 -10.28
CA ARG A 12 15.16 -3.77 -9.19
C ARG A 12 14.72 -3.19 -7.85
N ASP A 13 15.04 -1.93 -7.58
CA ASP A 13 14.59 -1.23 -6.37
C ASP A 13 13.07 -1.05 -6.38
N ALA A 14 12.51 -0.64 -7.52
CA ALA A 14 11.07 -0.52 -7.73
C ALA A 14 10.36 -1.85 -7.46
N ALA A 15 10.83 -2.94 -8.07
CA ALA A 15 10.25 -4.27 -7.90
C ALA A 15 10.28 -4.73 -6.43
N ASN A 16 11.34 -4.40 -5.68
CA ASN A 16 11.44 -4.71 -4.26
C ASN A 16 10.44 -3.92 -3.41
N LEU A 17 10.20 -2.65 -3.74
CA LEU A 17 9.18 -1.85 -3.07
C LEU A 17 7.78 -2.31 -3.42
N THR A 18 7.49 -2.54 -4.71
CA THR A 18 6.20 -3.03 -5.19
C THR A 18 5.85 -4.37 -4.55
N ARG A 19 6.83 -5.27 -4.37
CA ARG A 19 6.61 -6.54 -3.64
C ARG A 19 6.13 -6.31 -2.21
N GLN A 20 6.67 -5.32 -1.50
CA GLN A 20 6.21 -4.97 -0.16
C GLN A 20 4.79 -4.41 -0.17
N VAL A 21 4.48 -3.52 -1.11
CA VAL A 21 3.12 -2.98 -1.31
C VAL A 21 2.12 -4.11 -1.56
N VAL A 22 2.43 -5.02 -2.48
CA VAL A 22 1.55 -6.17 -2.80
C VAL A 22 1.40 -7.10 -1.59
N ASN A 23 2.44 -7.31 -0.80
CA ASN A 23 2.33 -8.09 0.44
C ASN A 23 1.39 -7.44 1.46
N VAL A 24 1.42 -6.11 1.60
CA VAL A 24 0.48 -5.39 2.47
C VAL A 24 -0.95 -5.56 1.97
N VAL A 25 -1.19 -5.40 0.67
CA VAL A 25 -2.52 -5.61 0.05
C VAL A 25 -3.00 -7.04 0.26
N HIS A 26 -2.12 -8.02 0.09
CA HIS A 26 -2.44 -9.43 0.34
C HIS A 26 -2.88 -9.66 1.78
N ILE A 27 -2.18 -9.10 2.77
CA ILE A 27 -2.54 -9.23 4.18
C ILE A 27 -3.90 -8.57 4.45
N CYS A 28 -4.16 -7.37 3.90
CA CYS A 28 -5.47 -6.73 4.01
C CYS A 28 -6.58 -7.65 3.48
N HIS A 29 -6.41 -8.19 2.27
CA HIS A 29 -7.40 -9.07 1.67
C HIS A 29 -7.57 -10.39 2.44
N PHE A 30 -6.48 -10.95 2.96
CA PHE A 30 -6.52 -12.15 3.82
C PHE A 30 -7.31 -11.90 5.12
N MET A 31 -7.23 -10.68 5.67
CA MET A 31 -8.02 -10.25 6.81
C MET A 31 -9.45 -9.79 6.44
N GLY A 32 -9.85 -9.96 5.18
CA GLY A 32 -11.18 -9.58 4.70
C GLY A 32 -11.38 -8.07 4.57
N VAL A 33 -10.31 -7.28 4.40
CA VAL A 33 -10.37 -5.81 4.26
C VAL A 33 -9.88 -5.39 2.88
N MET A 34 -10.67 -4.55 2.20
CA MET A 34 -10.26 -3.86 0.99
C MET A 34 -9.87 -2.42 1.34
N HIS A 35 -8.62 -2.02 1.04
CA HIS A 35 -8.11 -0.69 1.41
C HIS A 35 -8.80 0.46 0.66
N ARG A 36 -9.03 0.27 -0.64
CA ARG A 36 -9.68 1.20 -1.58
C ARG A 36 -8.98 2.56 -1.82
N ASP A 37 -7.81 2.78 -1.25
CA ASP A 37 -7.05 4.04 -1.42
C ASP A 37 -5.53 3.81 -1.42
N LEU A 38 -5.06 2.98 -2.36
CA LEU A 38 -3.65 2.63 -2.46
C LEU A 38 -2.89 3.70 -3.24
N LYS A 39 -2.08 4.48 -2.52
CA LYS A 39 -1.21 5.51 -3.08
C LYS A 39 0.05 5.69 -2.23
N PRO A 40 1.16 6.21 -2.77
CA PRO A 40 2.43 6.31 -2.05
C PRO A 40 2.34 7.00 -0.68
N GLU A 41 1.48 8.01 -0.55
CA GLU A 41 1.24 8.77 0.67
C GLU A 41 0.70 7.90 1.81
N ASN A 42 -0.05 6.84 1.46
CA ASN A 42 -0.62 5.89 2.41
C ASN A 42 0.35 4.75 2.75
N PHE A 43 1.61 4.79 2.29
CA PHE A 43 2.64 3.83 2.67
C PHE A 43 3.78 4.52 3.43
N LEU A 44 3.86 4.24 4.73
CA LEU A 44 4.85 4.81 5.63
C LEU A 44 5.90 3.77 6.01
N LEU A 45 7.14 4.22 6.22
CA LEU A 45 8.16 3.40 6.86
C LEU A 45 8.01 3.51 8.37
N ALA A 46 8.08 2.38 9.07
CA ALA A 46 7.93 2.33 10.53
C ALA A 46 9.03 3.11 11.30
N SER A 47 10.16 3.39 10.64
CA SER A 47 11.33 4.07 11.17
C SER A 47 12.18 4.68 10.05
N LYS A 48 13.24 5.40 10.41
CA LYS A 48 14.21 5.98 9.45
C LYS A 48 15.28 4.98 8.99
N ASP A 49 15.28 3.75 9.53
CA ASP A 49 16.31 2.75 9.26
C ASP A 49 16.26 2.26 7.81
N GLU A 50 17.39 1.81 7.28
CA GLU A 50 17.46 1.22 5.93
C GLU A 50 16.61 -0.05 5.79
N LYS A 51 16.44 -0.81 6.87
CA LYS A 51 15.65 -2.05 6.91
C LYS A 51 14.23 -1.83 7.45
N SER A 52 13.75 -0.58 7.45
CA SER A 52 12.45 -0.27 8.02
C SER A 52 11.31 -0.92 7.24
N THR A 53 10.32 -1.43 7.97
CA THR A 53 9.14 -2.08 7.39
C THR A 53 8.18 -1.06 6.79
N LEU A 54 7.70 -1.32 5.57
CA LEU A 54 6.61 -0.58 4.95
C LEU A 54 5.26 -0.93 5.62
N LYS A 55 4.45 0.08 5.93
CA LYS A 55 3.13 -0.04 6.55
C LYS A 55 2.11 0.75 5.75
N ALA A 56 0.93 0.16 5.51
CA ALA A 56 -0.21 0.93 5.03
C ALA A 56 -0.84 1.75 6.17
N THR A 57 -1.36 2.92 5.83
CA THR A 57 -2.12 3.81 6.69
C THR A 57 -3.38 4.28 5.95
N ASP A 58 -4.26 4.97 6.70
CA ASP A 58 -5.49 5.56 6.18
C ASP A 58 -6.49 4.54 5.60
N PHE A 59 -7.17 3.87 6.53
CA PHE A 59 -8.26 2.96 6.23
C PHE A 59 -9.63 3.69 6.20
N GLY A 60 -9.65 5.03 6.10
CA GLY A 60 -10.89 5.82 6.13
C GLY A 60 -11.85 5.47 4.99
N LEU A 61 -11.31 5.05 3.85
CA LEU A 61 -12.08 4.54 2.72
C LEU A 61 -12.17 3.02 2.71
N SER A 62 -11.67 2.28 3.69
CA SER A 62 -11.67 0.81 3.64
C SER A 62 -13.05 0.20 3.93
N VAL A 63 -13.26 -1.02 3.45
CA VAL A 63 -14.45 -1.83 3.73
C VAL A 63 -14.06 -3.26 4.03
N PHE A 64 -14.92 -3.97 4.76
CA PHE A 64 -14.85 -5.41 4.80
C PHE A 64 -15.35 -6.00 3.48
N ILE A 65 -14.65 -7.02 3.01
CA ILE A 65 -15.01 -7.80 1.83
C ILE A 65 -16.20 -8.67 2.20
N GLU A 66 -17.31 -8.49 1.47
CA GLU A 66 -18.52 -9.29 1.62
C GLU A 66 -18.62 -10.28 0.45
N GLU A 67 -18.77 -11.57 0.74
CA GLU A 67 -18.87 -12.61 -0.29
C GLU A 67 -20.08 -12.37 -1.21
N GLY A 68 -19.87 -12.44 -2.53
CA GLY A 68 -20.90 -12.20 -3.54
C GLY A 68 -21.22 -10.73 -3.81
N LYS A 69 -20.67 -9.77 -3.03
CA LYS A 69 -20.88 -8.35 -3.26
C LYS A 69 -19.91 -7.81 -4.31
N VAL A 70 -20.45 -7.14 -5.32
CA VAL A 70 -19.67 -6.43 -6.34
C VAL A 70 -19.68 -4.94 -6.03
N TYR A 71 -18.51 -4.38 -5.75
CA TYR A 71 -18.35 -2.95 -5.51
C TYR A 71 -18.20 -2.21 -6.85
N ARG A 72 -19.05 -1.20 -7.09
CA ARG A 72 -19.07 -0.42 -8.34
C ARG A 72 -18.85 1.08 -8.13
N ASP A 73 -18.77 1.51 -6.88
CA ASP A 73 -18.56 2.91 -6.54
C ASP A 73 -17.16 3.35 -6.96
N VAL A 74 -17.05 4.57 -7.49
CA VAL A 74 -15.75 5.20 -7.71
C VAL A 74 -15.24 5.69 -6.36
N VAL A 75 -14.11 5.15 -5.94
CA VAL A 75 -13.48 5.40 -4.64
C VAL A 75 -11.98 5.64 -4.84
N GLY A 76 -11.35 6.20 -3.81
CA GLY A 76 -9.97 6.65 -3.83
C GLY A 76 -9.92 8.16 -3.62
N SER A 77 -8.79 8.64 -3.12
CA SER A 77 -8.52 10.06 -2.97
C SER A 77 -7.66 10.56 -4.15
N ALA A 78 -7.80 11.86 -4.44
CA ALA A 78 -7.06 12.53 -5.51
C ALA A 78 -5.55 12.58 -5.24
#